data_AF-A0A7X6NUR4-F1
#
_entry.id   AF-A0A7X6NUR4-F1
#
_cell.length_a   1.000
_cell.length_b   1.000
_cell.length_c   1.000
_cell.angle_alpha   90.00
_cell.angle_beta   90.00
_cell.angle_gamma   90.00
#
_symmetry.space_group_name_H-M   'P 1'
#
loop_
_entity.id
_entity.type
_entity.pdbx_description
1 polymer ?
#
loop_
_entity_poly.entity_id
_entity_poly.type
_entity_poly.pdbx_seq_one_letter_code
_entity_poly.pdbx_strand_id
1 'polypeptide(L)'
;MPVFINELRHGWKALIGWTLGLAVVCVVYLPFFESIAASPEMESMLESLPPAIVVGMGFDEMFSGAGYVHSSILELTALILVVIAGVGWGSRAIAGDEEEGMLELTLAHGVSRTRVLAERALAIIVRFLLLGAALWLILMASSRPFALDLGASDTTAGVASFCALAIVIAFASLAAGAATGRKSVALGVGAGLA
;
A
#
# COMPACT_ATOMS: atom_id res chain seq x y z
N MET A 1 -24.12 13.78 -11.39
CA MET A 1 -23.08 14.02 -10.36
C MET A 1 -21.75 13.50 -10.89
N PRO A 2 -20.60 14.13 -10.58
CA PRO A 2 -19.30 13.57 -10.95
C PRO A 2 -19.08 12.24 -10.21
N VAL A 3 -18.90 11.15 -10.97
CA VAL A 3 -18.77 9.78 -10.42
C VAL A 3 -17.55 9.71 -9.51
N PHE A 4 -16.46 10.37 -9.89
CA PHE A 4 -15.23 10.48 -9.09
C PHE A 4 -15.46 10.99 -7.65
N ILE A 5 -16.18 12.10 -7.47
CA ILE A 5 -16.41 12.68 -6.12
C ILE A 5 -17.29 11.74 -5.31
N ASN A 6 -18.29 11.13 -5.96
CA ASN A 6 -19.17 10.17 -5.30
C ASN A 6 -18.38 8.96 -4.79
N GLU A 7 -17.46 8.44 -5.58
CA GLU A 7 -16.58 7.33 -5.21
C GLU A 7 -15.69 7.66 -4.01
N LEU A 8 -15.02 8.82 -4.03
CA LEU A 8 -14.21 9.25 -2.89
C LEU A 8 -15.07 9.41 -1.62
N ARG A 9 -16.28 9.97 -1.74
CA ARG A 9 -17.20 10.18 -0.62
C ARG A 9 -17.88 8.92 -0.12
N HIS A 10 -17.97 7.84 -0.89
CA HIS A 10 -18.43 6.55 -0.37
C HIS A 10 -17.28 5.76 0.27
N GLY A 11 -16.06 5.92 -0.25
CA GLY A 11 -14.88 5.17 0.19
C GLY A 11 -14.10 5.74 1.38
N TRP A 12 -14.37 6.96 1.84
CA TRP A 12 -13.56 7.63 2.87
C TRP A 12 -13.47 6.88 4.20
N LYS A 13 -14.54 6.20 4.64
CA LYS A 13 -14.52 5.40 5.89
C LYS A 13 -13.56 4.22 5.77
N ALA A 14 -13.58 3.54 4.62
CA ALA A 14 -12.65 2.46 4.34
C ALA A 14 -11.21 2.99 4.27
N LEU A 15 -11.00 4.15 3.63
CA LEU A 15 -9.69 4.80 3.58
C LEU A 15 -9.15 5.09 4.99
N ILE A 16 -9.95 5.69 5.87
CA ILE A 16 -9.56 5.93 7.27
C ILE A 16 -9.24 4.61 7.98
N GLY A 17 -10.05 3.58 7.78
CA GLY A 17 -9.80 2.26 8.37
C GLY A 17 -8.45 1.67 7.94
N TRP A 18 -8.12 1.74 6.65
CA TRP A 18 -6.82 1.28 6.12
C TRP A 18 -5.65 2.14 6.60
N THR A 19 -5.81 3.47 6.63
CA THR A 19 -4.80 4.38 7.20
C THR A 19 -4.54 4.06 8.67
N LEU A 20 -5.60 3.84 9.45
CA LEU A 20 -5.47 3.49 10.87
C LEU A 20 -4.80 2.13 11.04
N GLY A 21 -5.14 1.14 10.21
CA GLY A 21 -4.47 -0.17 10.20
C GLY A 21 -2.97 -0.05 9.95
N LEU A 22 -2.56 0.72 8.94
CA LEU A 22 -1.15 1.01 8.66
C LEU A 22 -0.46 1.75 9.81
N ALA A 23 -1.14 2.72 10.43
CA ALA A 23 -0.63 3.45 11.58
C ALA A 23 -0.39 2.51 12.78
N VAL A 24 -1.34 1.63 13.07
CA VAL A 24 -1.21 0.62 14.13
C VAL A 24 -0.02 -0.29 13.85
N VAL A 25 0.14 -0.78 12.62
CA VAL A 25 1.30 -1.59 12.23
C VAL A 25 2.61 -0.86 12.50
N CYS A 26 2.72 0.41 12.05
CA CYS A 26 3.94 1.19 12.28
C CYS A 26 4.21 1.38 13.77
N VAL A 27 3.21 1.76 14.56
CA VAL A 27 3.37 1.99 16.00
C VAL A 27 3.74 0.71 16.75
N VAL A 28 3.25 -0.45 16.31
CA VAL A 28 3.58 -1.74 16.92
C VAL A 28 4.97 -2.22 16.53
N TYR A 29 5.36 -2.11 15.26
CA TYR A 29 6.60 -2.72 14.75
C TYR A 29 7.84 -1.83 14.84
N LEU A 30 7.70 -0.52 14.68
CA LEU A 30 8.86 0.38 14.67
C LEU A 30 9.64 0.43 16.00
N PRO A 31 9.01 0.37 17.20
CA PRO A 31 9.76 0.34 18.46
C PRO A 31 10.70 -0.85 18.60
N PHE A 32 10.41 -1.97 17.92
CA PHE A 32 11.27 -3.15 17.97
C PHE A 32 12.63 -2.92 17.30
N PHE A 33 12.77 -1.89 16.45
CA PHE A 33 14.06 -1.54 15.85
C PHE A 33 15.11 -1.27 16.93
N GLU A 34 14.83 -0.42 17.92
CA GLU A 34 15.79 -0.14 18.99
C GLU A 34 16.16 -1.40 19.77
N SER A 35 15.19 -2.29 20.04
CA SER A 35 15.46 -3.54 20.75
C SER A 35 16.39 -4.48 19.96
N ILE A 36 16.36 -4.44 18.63
CA ILE A 36 17.19 -5.27 17.77
C ILE A 36 18.55 -4.59 17.53
N ALA A 37 18.53 -3.30 17.17
CA ALA A 37 19.71 -2.51 16.86
C ALA A 37 20.59 -2.26 18.09
N ALA A 38 20.01 -2.13 19.28
CA ALA A 38 20.76 -1.97 20.54
C ALA A 38 21.15 -3.30 21.20
N SER A 39 20.98 -4.45 20.53
CA SER A 39 21.36 -5.75 21.11
C SER A 39 22.88 -5.98 21.00
N PRO A 40 23.60 -6.21 22.13
CA PRO A 40 25.05 -6.46 22.12
C PRO A 40 25.45 -7.68 21.27
N GLU A 41 24.55 -8.65 21.16
CA GLU A 41 24.75 -9.85 20.34
C GLU A 41 24.81 -9.52 18.84
N MET A 42 23.99 -8.57 18.38
CA MET A 42 24.00 -8.14 16.97
C MET A 42 25.26 -7.35 16.65
N GLU A 43 25.66 -6.44 17.53
CA GLU A 43 26.88 -5.65 17.39
C GLU A 43 28.12 -6.54 17.32
N SER A 44 28.28 -7.48 18.27
CA SER A 44 29.39 -8.43 18.27
C SER A 44 29.41 -9.37 17.07
N MET A 45 28.23 -9.73 16.53
CA MET A 45 28.14 -10.52 15.30
C MET A 45 28.65 -9.73 14.09
N LEU A 46 28.25 -8.46 13.94
CA LEU A 46 28.71 -7.61 12.85
C LEU A 46 30.22 -7.33 12.93
N GLU A 47 30.74 -7.10 14.14
CA GLU A 47 32.18 -6.90 14.38
C GLU A 47 33.02 -8.17 14.10
N SER A 48 32.42 -9.36 14.27
CA SER A 48 33.09 -10.63 14.00
C SER A 48 33.29 -10.91 12.50
N LEU A 49 32.57 -10.20 11.62
CA LEU A 49 32.63 -10.37 10.18
C LEU A 49 33.66 -9.42 9.54
N PRO A 50 34.44 -9.89 8.55
CA PRO A 50 35.28 -9.02 7.73
C PRO A 50 34.46 -7.90 7.06
N PRO A 51 34.95 -6.64 7.01
CA PRO A 51 34.21 -5.52 6.43
C PRO A 51 33.77 -5.76 4.98
N ALA A 52 34.59 -6.48 4.21
CA ALA A 52 34.26 -6.83 2.82
C ALA A 52 33.04 -7.75 2.71
N ILE A 53 32.77 -8.58 3.72
CA ILE A 53 31.60 -9.45 3.78
C ILE A 53 30.37 -8.65 4.22
N VAL A 54 30.53 -7.77 5.22
CA VAL A 54 29.43 -6.91 5.72
C VAL A 54 28.88 -6.02 4.59
N VAL A 55 29.76 -5.27 3.93
CA VAL A 55 29.38 -4.38 2.82
C VAL A 55 29.00 -5.19 1.57
N GLY A 56 29.74 -6.27 1.28
CA GLY A 56 29.48 -7.11 0.11
C GLY A 56 28.15 -7.84 0.15
N MET A 57 27.60 -8.09 1.35
CA MET A 57 26.28 -8.69 1.55
C MET A 57 25.20 -7.67 1.97
N GLY A 58 25.54 -6.40 2.15
CA GLY A 58 24.61 -5.34 2.53
C GLY A 58 24.05 -5.46 3.96
N PHE A 59 24.77 -6.11 4.88
CA PHE A 59 24.29 -6.27 6.25
C PHE A 59 24.20 -4.93 6.99
N ASP A 60 25.07 -3.99 6.67
CA ASP A 60 25.03 -2.61 7.16
C ASP A 60 23.71 -1.90 6.79
N GLU A 61 23.24 -2.07 5.56
CA GLU A 61 21.96 -1.51 5.12
C GLU A 61 20.76 -2.28 5.71
N MET A 62 20.82 -3.60 5.79
CA MET A 62 19.73 -4.43 6.33
C MET A 62 19.43 -4.13 7.81
N PHE A 63 20.46 -3.88 8.62
CA PHE A 63 20.31 -3.53 10.03
C PHE A 63 20.20 -2.02 10.29
N SER A 64 20.20 -1.20 9.24
CA SER A 64 19.87 0.22 9.36
C SER A 64 18.37 0.43 9.61
N GLY A 65 17.98 1.58 10.16
CA GLY A 65 16.58 1.91 10.36
C GLY A 65 15.80 1.99 9.04
N ALA A 66 16.44 2.43 7.96
CA ALA A 66 15.86 2.45 6.61
C ALA A 66 15.62 1.03 6.07
N GLY A 67 16.60 0.12 6.19
CA GLY A 67 16.46 -1.27 5.78
C GLY A 67 15.43 -2.04 6.61
N TYR A 68 15.35 -1.77 7.91
CA TYR A 68 14.33 -2.33 8.80
C TYR A 68 12.92 -1.90 8.38
N VAL A 69 12.70 -0.60 8.12
CA VAL A 69 11.40 -0.10 7.65
C VAL A 69 11.04 -0.69 6.30
N HIS A 70 11.99 -0.78 5.37
CA HIS A 70 11.75 -1.33 4.05
C HIS A 70 11.28 -2.79 4.13
N SER A 71 12.07 -3.64 4.79
CA SER A 71 11.79 -5.08 4.90
C SER A 71 10.55 -5.40 5.76
N SER A 72 10.46 -4.82 6.96
CA SER A 72 9.44 -5.20 7.94
C SER A 72 8.08 -4.54 7.69
N ILE A 73 8.11 -3.28 7.25
CA ILE A 73 6.88 -2.50 7.03
C ILE A 73 6.50 -2.55 5.55
N LEU A 74 7.34 -2.04 4.65
CA LEU A 74 6.94 -1.84 3.25
C LEU A 74 6.76 -3.16 2.49
N GLU A 75 7.66 -4.12 2.65
CA GLU A 75 7.61 -5.39 1.92
C GLU A 75 6.70 -6.43 2.57
N LEU A 76 6.69 -6.52 3.90
CA LEU A 76 5.93 -7.56 4.58
C LEU A 76 4.53 -7.07 4.99
N THR A 77 4.45 -6.21 6.00
CA THR A 77 3.17 -5.99 6.71
C THR A 77 2.25 -5.00 5.99
N ALA A 78 2.80 -3.88 5.54
CA ALA A 78 2.03 -2.87 4.80
C ALA A 78 1.60 -3.41 3.44
N LEU A 79 2.43 -4.24 2.79
CA LEU A 79 2.13 -4.83 1.48
C LEU A 79 0.84 -5.64 1.54
N ILE A 80 0.73 -6.55 2.51
CA ILE A 80 -0.47 -7.38 2.66
C ILE A 80 -1.71 -6.52 2.85
N LEU A 81 -1.68 -5.50 3.72
CA LEU A 81 -2.82 -4.62 3.97
C LEU A 81 -3.25 -3.85 2.72
N VAL A 82 -2.28 -3.31 2.00
CA VAL A 82 -2.52 -2.45 0.85
C VAL A 82 -2.92 -3.26 -0.38
N VAL A 83 -2.42 -4.49 -0.51
CA VAL A 83 -2.92 -5.50 -1.45
C VAL A 83 -4.40 -5.80 -1.18
N ILE A 84 -4.77 -6.12 0.05
CA ILE A 84 -6.17 -6.44 0.40
C ILE A 84 -7.08 -5.24 0.09
N ALA A 85 -6.64 -4.02 0.47
CA ALA A 85 -7.34 -2.79 0.13
C ALA A 85 -7.49 -2.61 -1.39
N GLY A 86 -6.38 -2.78 -2.12
CA GLY A 86 -6.30 -2.61 -3.57
C GLY A 86 -7.18 -3.58 -4.35
N VAL A 87 -7.06 -4.87 -4.05
CA VAL A 87 -7.91 -5.92 -4.63
C VAL A 87 -9.37 -5.65 -4.29
N GLY A 88 -9.68 -5.29 -3.04
CA GLY A 88 -11.04 -5.00 -2.61
C GLY A 88 -11.66 -3.75 -3.26
N TRP A 89 -10.86 -2.74 -3.61
CA TRP A 89 -11.29 -1.55 -4.35
C TRP A 89 -11.40 -1.83 -5.85
N GLY A 90 -10.41 -2.49 -6.44
CA GLY A 90 -10.38 -2.85 -7.85
C GLY A 90 -11.53 -3.79 -8.22
N SER A 91 -11.79 -4.81 -7.40
CA SER A 91 -12.84 -5.79 -7.66
C SER A 91 -14.26 -5.20 -7.60
N ARG A 92 -14.46 -4.20 -6.73
CA ARG A 92 -15.77 -3.54 -6.56
C ARG A 92 -16.00 -2.43 -7.58
N ALA A 93 -14.94 -1.84 -8.13
CA ALA A 93 -15.04 -0.64 -8.94
C ALA A 93 -15.92 -0.83 -10.20
N ILE A 94 -15.97 -1.99 -10.84
CA ILE A 94 -16.94 -2.21 -11.94
C ILE A 94 -17.85 -3.39 -11.65
N ALA A 95 -17.26 -4.56 -11.37
CA ALA A 95 -18.04 -5.77 -11.16
C ALA A 95 -18.95 -5.72 -9.93
N GLY A 96 -18.66 -4.88 -8.93
CA GLY A 96 -19.56 -4.69 -7.78
C GLY A 96 -20.91 -4.10 -8.21
N ASP A 97 -20.87 -2.99 -8.95
CA ASP A 97 -22.07 -2.34 -9.45
C ASP A 97 -22.82 -3.16 -10.52
N GLU A 98 -22.09 -3.96 -11.30
CA GLU A 98 -22.68 -4.87 -12.28
C GLU A 98 -23.50 -5.96 -11.58
N GLU A 99 -22.93 -6.60 -10.54
CA GLU A 99 -23.61 -7.64 -9.75
C GLU A 99 -24.79 -7.08 -8.94
N GLU A 100 -24.68 -5.85 -8.46
CA GLU A 100 -25.73 -5.16 -7.69
C GLU A 100 -26.79 -4.51 -8.59
N GLY A 101 -26.63 -4.56 -9.92
CA GLY A 101 -27.54 -3.92 -10.90
C GLY A 101 -27.50 -2.38 -10.87
N MET A 102 -26.54 -1.79 -10.15
CA MET A 102 -26.39 -0.34 -9.97
C MET A 102 -25.71 0.34 -11.15
N LEU A 103 -24.98 -0.42 -11.98
CA LEU A 103 -24.28 0.16 -13.13
C LEU A 103 -25.25 0.74 -14.15
N GLU A 104 -26.38 0.07 -14.39
CA GLU A 104 -27.42 0.55 -15.32
C GLU A 104 -28.02 1.89 -14.88
N LEU A 105 -28.24 2.06 -13.57
CA LEU A 105 -28.71 3.32 -12.99
C LEU A 105 -27.71 4.46 -13.18
N THR A 106 -26.41 4.16 -13.10
CA THR A 106 -25.34 5.14 -13.32
C THR A 106 -25.28 5.54 -14.80
N LEU A 107 -25.40 4.59 -15.72
CA LEU A 107 -25.42 4.84 -17.17
C LEU A 107 -26.68 5.59 -17.61
N ALA A 108 -27.82 5.39 -16.94
CA ALA A 108 -29.07 6.10 -17.20
C ALA A 108 -28.96 7.62 -17.02
N HIS A 109 -27.97 8.10 -16.27
CA HIS A 109 -27.66 9.53 -16.13
C HIS A 109 -26.85 10.11 -17.31
N GLY A 110 -26.71 9.38 -18.42
CA GLY A 110 -26.05 9.85 -19.64
C GLY A 110 -24.52 9.82 -19.59
N VAL A 111 -23.93 9.00 -18.70
CA VAL A 111 -22.48 8.87 -18.57
C VAL A 111 -21.98 7.70 -19.41
N SER A 112 -20.96 7.90 -20.23
CA SER A 112 -20.35 6.83 -21.03
C SER A 112 -19.61 5.81 -20.16
N ARG A 113 -19.59 4.53 -20.57
CA ARG A 113 -18.87 3.45 -19.88
C ARG A 113 -17.37 3.73 -19.67
N THR A 114 -16.70 4.31 -20.67
CA THR A 114 -15.27 4.67 -20.60
C THR A 114 -15.00 5.74 -19.53
N ARG A 115 -15.88 6.73 -19.42
CA ARG A 115 -15.80 7.77 -18.38
C ARG A 115 -15.98 7.19 -16.98
N VAL A 116 -16.92 6.26 -16.79
CA VAL A 116 -17.10 5.58 -15.49
C VAL A 116 -15.82 4.82 -15.12
N LEU A 117 -15.27 4.03 -16.04
CA LEU A 117 -14.03 3.28 -15.82
C LEU A 117 -12.87 4.21 -15.46
N ALA A 118 -12.67 5.29 -16.23
CA ALA A 118 -11.59 6.25 -16.00
C ALA A 118 -11.73 6.98 -14.66
N GLU A 119 -12.92 7.48 -14.32
CA GLU A 119 -13.16 8.17 -13.04
C GLU A 119 -12.96 7.24 -11.84
N ARG A 120 -13.31 5.95 -11.97
CA ARG A 120 -13.09 4.95 -10.91
C ARG A 120 -11.64 4.52 -10.77
N ALA A 121 -10.93 4.33 -11.88
CA ALA A 121 -9.49 4.10 -11.88
C ALA A 121 -8.75 5.27 -11.21
N LEU A 122 -9.12 6.51 -11.54
CA LEU A 122 -8.55 7.71 -10.93
C LEU A 122 -8.86 7.77 -9.42
N ALA A 123 -10.06 7.39 -9.00
CA ALA A 123 -10.41 7.30 -7.58
C ALA A 123 -9.53 6.28 -6.82
N ILE A 124 -9.19 5.13 -7.43
CA ILE A 124 -8.26 4.16 -6.84
C ILE A 124 -6.86 4.76 -6.69
N ILE A 125 -6.34 5.41 -7.74
CA ILE A 125 -5.02 6.07 -7.69
C ILE A 125 -4.98 7.10 -6.55
N VAL A 126 -5.99 7.96 -6.46
CA VAL A 126 -6.06 9.00 -5.40
C VAL A 126 -6.11 8.38 -4.01
N ARG A 127 -6.85 7.27 -3.81
CA ARG A 127 -6.86 6.56 -2.52
C ARG A 127 -5.48 6.04 -2.14
N PHE A 128 -4.72 5.48 -3.09
CA PHE A 128 -3.35 5.05 -2.82
C PHE A 128 -2.39 6.21 -2.58
N LEU A 129 -2.52 7.33 -3.30
CA LEU A 129 -1.72 8.52 -3.03
C LEU A 129 -1.98 9.06 -1.62
N LEU A 130 -3.24 9.05 -1.16
CA LEU A 130 -3.59 9.45 0.20
C LEU A 130 -3.06 8.46 1.26
N LEU A 131 -3.14 7.15 1.01
CA LEU A 131 -2.54 6.15 1.88
C LEU A 131 -1.01 6.28 1.94
N GLY A 132 -0.36 6.44 0.79
CA GLY A 132 1.08 6.63 0.69
C GLY A 132 1.53 7.90 1.40
N ALA A 133 0.84 9.02 1.20
CA ALA A 133 1.13 10.27 1.92
C ALA A 133 0.96 10.09 3.44
N ALA A 134 -0.10 9.42 3.89
CA ALA A 134 -0.31 9.14 5.30
C ALA A 134 0.79 8.24 5.88
N LEU A 135 1.16 7.16 5.16
CA LEU A 135 2.24 6.27 5.56
C LEU A 135 3.58 6.99 5.63
N TRP A 136 3.91 7.80 4.63
CA TRP A 136 5.12 8.62 4.62
C TRP A 136 5.16 9.57 5.83
N LEU A 137 4.04 10.24 6.15
CA LEU A 137 3.94 11.11 7.32
C LEU A 137 4.16 10.32 8.63
N ILE A 138 3.59 9.13 8.74
CA ILE A 138 3.77 8.26 9.91
C ILE A 138 5.24 7.88 10.05
N LEU A 139 5.89 7.40 8.97
CA LEU A 139 7.30 7.00 8.99
C LEU A 139 8.22 8.17 9.35
N MET A 140 8.00 9.35 8.77
CA MET A 140 8.78 10.56 9.09
C MET A 140 8.57 11.02 10.53
N ALA A 141 7.33 10.97 11.05
CA ALA A 141 7.03 11.31 12.43
C ALA A 141 7.67 10.30 13.42
N SER A 142 7.74 9.02 13.02
CA SER A 142 8.33 7.93 13.80
C SER A 142 9.85 7.83 13.66
N SER A 143 10.47 8.54 12.72
CA SER A 143 11.92 8.44 12.48
C SER A 143 12.77 8.85 13.68
N ARG A 144 12.42 9.97 14.35
CA ARG A 144 13.18 10.45 15.52
C ARG A 144 12.86 9.68 16.80
N PRO A 145 11.58 9.41 17.13
CA PRO A 145 11.24 8.69 18.36
C PRO A 145 11.81 7.27 18.48
N PHE A 146 12.10 6.61 17.34
CA PHE A 146 12.61 5.24 17.31
C PHE A 146 14.02 5.13 16.69
N ALA A 147 14.77 6.24 16.65
CA ALA A 147 16.16 6.28 16.17
C ALA A 147 16.39 5.64 14.78
N LEU A 148 15.41 5.73 13.87
CA LEU A 148 15.47 5.06 12.56
C LEU A 148 16.34 5.79 11.53
N ASP A 149 16.67 7.06 11.78
CA ASP A 149 17.45 7.94 10.89
C ASP A 149 17.03 7.88 9.41
N LEU A 150 15.72 8.07 9.16
CA LEU A 150 15.16 7.91 7.82
C LEU A 150 15.45 9.12 6.94
N GLY A 151 16.12 8.88 5.82
CA GLY A 151 16.26 9.84 4.74
C GLY A 151 14.90 10.14 4.08
N ALA A 152 14.58 11.43 3.91
CA ALA A 152 13.31 11.84 3.28
C ALA A 152 13.22 11.35 1.82
N SER A 153 14.33 11.43 1.08
CA SER A 153 14.45 10.94 -0.31
C SER A 153 14.08 9.45 -0.41
N ASP A 154 14.76 8.63 0.36
CA ASP A 154 14.69 7.17 0.23
C ASP A 154 13.34 6.65 0.74
N THR A 155 12.81 7.28 1.78
CA THR A 155 11.46 6.98 2.26
C THR A 155 10.39 7.34 1.23
N THR A 156 10.54 8.48 0.54
CA THR A 156 9.63 8.84 -0.56
C THR A 156 9.72 7.84 -1.70
N ALA A 157 10.93 7.44 -2.10
CA ALA A 157 11.13 6.44 -3.16
C ALA A 157 10.52 5.08 -2.79
N GLY A 158 10.71 4.62 -1.54
CA GLY A 158 10.14 3.38 -1.03
C GLY A 158 8.61 3.42 -1.01
N VAL A 159 8.02 4.47 -0.45
CA VAL A 159 6.55 4.64 -0.41
C VAL A 159 5.95 4.78 -1.82
N ALA A 160 6.65 5.45 -2.74
CA ALA A 160 6.19 5.59 -4.12
C ALA A 160 6.18 4.25 -4.86
N SER A 161 7.26 3.47 -4.72
CA SER A 161 7.37 2.12 -5.32
C SER A 161 6.31 1.17 -4.78
N PHE A 162 6.09 1.23 -3.46
CA PHE A 162 5.04 0.50 -2.77
C PHE A 162 3.63 0.85 -3.29
N CYS A 163 3.32 2.15 -3.42
CA CYS A 163 2.03 2.59 -3.97
C CYS A 163 1.87 2.18 -5.44
N ALA A 164 2.95 2.25 -6.24
CA ALA A 164 2.92 1.85 -7.63
C ALA A 164 2.59 0.35 -7.78
N LEU A 165 3.22 -0.50 -6.99
CA LEU A 165 2.94 -1.94 -6.96
C LEU A 165 1.47 -2.22 -6.59
N ALA A 166 0.98 -1.56 -5.54
CA ALA A 166 -0.41 -1.70 -5.10
C ALA A 166 -1.43 -1.26 -6.17
N ILE A 167 -1.14 -0.16 -6.89
CA ILE A 167 -1.97 0.31 -7.99
C ILE A 167 -2.02 -0.72 -9.12
N VAL A 168 -0.89 -1.33 -9.48
CA VAL A 168 -0.84 -2.39 -10.52
C VAL A 168 -1.74 -3.57 -10.14
N ILE A 169 -1.66 -4.03 -8.90
CA ILE A 169 -2.50 -5.14 -8.40
C ILE A 169 -3.99 -4.75 -8.41
N ALA A 170 -4.33 -3.56 -7.93
CA ALA A 170 -5.71 -3.06 -7.97
C ALA A 170 -6.23 -2.94 -9.40
N PHE A 171 -5.39 -2.54 -10.35
CA PHE A 171 -5.75 -2.38 -11.75
C PHE A 171 -5.93 -3.72 -12.46
N ALA A 172 -5.16 -4.75 -12.10
CA ALA A 172 -5.40 -6.11 -12.57
C ALA A 172 -6.76 -6.63 -12.10
N SER A 173 -7.11 -6.39 -10.82
CA SER A 173 -8.43 -6.73 -10.29
C SER A 173 -9.55 -5.96 -10.99
N LEU A 174 -9.37 -4.64 -11.20
CA LEU A 174 -10.31 -3.80 -11.95
C LEU A 174 -10.51 -4.29 -13.39
N ALA A 175 -9.42 -4.62 -14.10
CA ALA A 175 -9.48 -5.08 -15.48
C ALA A 175 -10.24 -6.41 -15.59
N ALA A 176 -9.96 -7.36 -14.70
CA ALA A 176 -10.69 -8.63 -14.63
C ALA A 176 -12.18 -8.42 -14.31
N GLY A 177 -12.50 -7.53 -13.38
CA GLY A 177 -13.88 -7.18 -13.04
C GLY A 177 -14.62 -6.50 -14.19
N ALA A 178 -13.96 -5.56 -14.87
CA ALA A 178 -14.55 -4.87 -16.02
C ALA A 178 -14.76 -5.78 -17.23
N ALA A 179 -13.89 -6.78 -17.43
CA ALA A 179 -14.00 -7.72 -18.53
C ALA A 179 -15.08 -8.80 -18.30
N THR A 180 -15.27 -9.23 -17.04
CA THR A 180 -16.15 -10.37 -16.74
C THR A 180 -17.47 -10.00 -16.09
N GLY A 181 -17.58 -8.79 -15.52
CA GLY A 181 -18.72 -8.37 -14.71
C GLY A 181 -18.87 -9.15 -13.39
N ARG A 182 -17.91 -10.01 -13.03
CA ARG A 182 -17.95 -10.88 -11.85
C ARG A 182 -16.91 -10.47 -10.83
N LYS A 183 -17.37 -10.12 -9.64
CA LYS A 183 -16.53 -9.67 -8.53
C LYS A 183 -15.65 -10.79 -7.99
N SER A 184 -16.14 -12.03 -8.00
CA SER A 184 -15.36 -13.20 -7.59
C SER A 184 -14.13 -13.45 -8.47
N VAL A 185 -14.27 -13.28 -9.79
CA VAL A 185 -13.15 -13.39 -10.74
C VAL A 185 -12.17 -12.25 -10.55
N ALA A 186 -12.68 -11.03 -10.38
CA ALA A 186 -11.85 -9.86 -10.10
C ALA A 186 -11.02 -10.00 -8.82
N LEU A 187 -11.63 -10.52 -7.75
CA LEU A 187 -10.95 -10.84 -6.49
C LEU A 187 -9.87 -11.91 -6.71
N GLY A 188 -10.20 -12.99 -7.43
CA GLY A 188 -9.26 -14.08 -7.72
C GLY A 188 -8.03 -13.63 -8.51
N VAL A 189 -8.21 -12.82 -9.54
CA VAL A 189 -7.09 -12.28 -10.34
C VAL A 189 -6.22 -11.33 -9.51
N GLY A 190 -6.85 -10.42 -8.77
CA GLY A 190 -6.11 -9.50 -7.91
C GLY A 190 -5.31 -10.21 -6.81
N ALA A 191 -5.93 -11.19 -6.15
CA ALA A 191 -5.28 -11.98 -5.12
C ALA A 191 -4.22 -12.95 -5.66
N GLY A 192 -4.37 -13.44 -6.90
CA GLY A 192 -3.38 -14.34 -7.52
C GLY A 192 -2.17 -13.62 -8.10
N LEU A 193 -2.27 -12.33 -8.39
CA LEU A 193 -1.13 -11.51 -8.84
C LEU A 193 -0.28 -11.00 -7.66
N ALA A 194 -0.91 -10.84 -6.49
CA ALA A 194 -0.27 -10.35 -5.27
C ALA A 194 0.53 -11.44 -4.57
#